data_AF-A0AAU5SHT6-F1
#
_entry.id   AF-A0AAU5SHT6-F1
#
_cell.length_a   1.000
_cell.length_b   1.000
_cell.length_c   1.000
_cell.angle_alpha   90.00
_cell.angle_beta   90.00
_cell.angle_gamma   90.00
#
_symmetry.space_group_name_H-M   'P 1'
#
loop_
_entity.id
_entity.type
_entity.pdbx_description
1 polymer ?
#
loop_
_entity_poly.entity_id
_entity_poly.type
_entity_poly.pdbx_seq_one_letter_code
_entity_poly.pdbx_strand_id
1 'polypeptide(L)'
;MGDESGHGRAARRPATVAAVRARLAADRADSLAQAAALGRDFDAIVDANALVAVDDEHDPEGASTAFERAHVAALMARAREHLEELDRAVERLERGEYGQCEHCGEAIPPERLEIRPAATTCVRCARHGS
;
A
#
# COMPACT_ATOMS: atom_id res chain seq x y z
N MET A 1 -13.10 -15.02 48.25
CA MET A 1 -13.81 -14.22 47.23
C MET A 1 -12.89 -13.06 46.87
N GLY A 2 -11.96 -13.27 45.95
CA GLY A 2 -11.01 -12.26 45.50
C GLY A 2 -11.22 -12.07 44.00
N ASP A 3 -11.84 -10.95 43.63
CA ASP A 3 -12.06 -10.55 42.25
C ASP A 3 -10.86 -9.69 41.83
N GLU A 4 -9.86 -10.31 41.21
CA GLU A 4 -8.66 -9.63 40.68
C GLU A 4 -8.62 -9.71 39.14
N SER A 5 -9.74 -9.40 38.48
CA SER A 5 -9.75 -9.26 37.02
C SER A 5 -9.90 -7.81 36.58
N GLY A 6 -9.07 -6.94 37.15
CA GLY A 6 -8.84 -5.57 36.67
C GLY A 6 -7.86 -5.54 35.49
N HIS A 7 -8.17 -6.26 34.40
CA HIS A 7 -7.43 -6.11 33.13
C HIS A 7 -7.85 -4.79 32.48
N GLY A 8 -7.21 -3.71 32.90
CA GLY A 8 -7.30 -2.39 32.29
C GLY A 8 -6.82 -2.43 30.84
N ARG A 9 -7.72 -2.78 29.90
CA ARG A 9 -7.59 -2.36 28.52
C ARG A 9 -7.77 -0.84 28.52
N ALA A 10 -6.66 -0.11 28.56
CA ALA A 10 -6.66 1.29 28.17
C ALA A 10 -7.36 1.37 26.81
N ALA A 11 -8.61 1.83 26.81
CA ALA A 11 -9.41 2.02 25.61
C ALA A 11 -8.63 3.01 24.75
N ARG A 12 -7.97 2.48 23.72
CA ARG A 12 -7.20 3.27 22.77
C ARG A 12 -8.20 4.26 22.17
N ARG A 13 -8.02 5.56 22.45
CA ARG A 13 -8.95 6.60 21.99
C ARG A 13 -9.13 6.42 20.47
N PRO A 14 -10.36 6.48 19.94
CA PRO A 14 -10.54 6.47 18.50
C PRO A 14 -9.71 7.61 17.92
N ALA A 15 -8.85 7.31 16.95
CA ALA A 15 -8.08 8.33 16.25
C ALA A 15 -9.07 9.35 15.69
N THR A 16 -8.85 10.64 15.98
CA THR A 16 -9.71 11.70 15.46
C THR A 16 -9.62 11.71 13.93
N VAL A 17 -10.66 12.20 13.26
CA VAL A 17 -10.65 12.35 11.78
C VAL A 17 -9.40 13.10 11.31
N ALA A 18 -8.98 14.14 12.04
CA ALA A 18 -7.75 14.88 11.76
C ALA A 18 -6.48 14.01 11.87
N ALA A 19 -6.38 13.17 12.91
CA ALA A 19 -5.24 12.27 13.08
C ALA A 19 -5.19 11.19 12.00
N VAL A 20 -6.35 10.63 11.63
CA VAL A 20 -6.44 9.64 10.53
C VAL A 20 -6.03 10.29 9.20
N ARG A 21 -6.53 11.49 8.91
CA ARG A 21 -6.17 12.25 7.70
C ARG A 21 -4.67 12.52 7.63
N ALA A 22 -4.07 12.98 8.73
CA ALA A 22 -2.64 13.25 8.78
C ALA A 22 -1.81 12.00 8.50
N ARG A 23 -2.23 10.84 9.05
CA ARG A 23 -1.57 9.56 8.79
C ARG A 23 -1.70 9.12 7.33
N LEU A 24 -2.91 9.17 6.75
CA LEU A 24 -3.12 8.84 5.34
C LEU A 24 -2.31 9.75 4.41
N ALA A 25 -2.22 11.05 4.73
CA ALA A 25 -1.43 12.00 3.96
C ALA A 25 0.09 11.72 4.05
N ALA A 26 0.59 11.33 5.22
CA ALA A 26 1.98 10.91 5.40
C ALA A 26 2.27 9.63 4.60
N ASP A 27 1.43 8.60 4.74
CA ASP A 27 1.57 7.33 4.01
C ASP A 27 1.56 7.56 2.49
N ARG A 28 0.73 8.50 2.01
CA ARG A 28 0.67 8.89 0.59
C ARG A 28 1.94 9.58 0.12
N ALA A 29 2.48 10.50 0.92
CA ALA A 29 3.73 11.18 0.60
C ALA A 29 4.90 10.18 0.49
N ASP A 30 4.99 9.25 1.44
CA ASP A 30 6.02 8.19 1.44
C ASP A 30 5.86 7.26 0.23
N SER A 31 4.62 6.86 -0.07
CA SER A 31 4.32 6.00 -1.23
C SER A 31 4.65 6.67 -2.56
N LEU A 32 4.40 7.98 -2.68
CA LEU A 32 4.79 8.76 -3.86
C LEU A 32 6.31 8.85 -4.00
N ALA A 33 7.03 9.06 -2.90
CA ALA A 33 8.49 9.10 -2.91
C ALA A 33 9.07 7.73 -3.35
N GLN A 34 8.50 6.63 -2.85
CA GLN A 34 8.89 5.28 -3.24
C GLN A 34 8.60 5.01 -4.72
N ALA A 35 7.40 5.35 -5.21
CA ALA A 35 7.03 5.18 -6.62
C ALA A 35 7.95 5.99 -7.55
N ALA A 36 8.31 7.22 -7.16
CA ALA A 36 9.24 8.05 -7.91
C ALA A 36 10.67 7.48 -7.92
N ALA A 37 11.11 6.84 -6.82
CA ALA A 37 12.41 6.17 -6.78
C ALA A 37 12.43 4.96 -7.73
N LEU A 38 11.43 4.09 -7.66
CA LEU A 38 11.29 2.94 -8.56
C LEU A 38 11.22 3.35 -10.03
N GLY A 39 10.55 4.48 -10.34
CA GLY A 39 10.53 5.03 -11.69
C GLY A 39 11.92 5.40 -12.20
N ARG A 40 12.74 6.05 -11.38
CA ARG A 40 14.14 6.36 -11.74
C ARG A 40 14.98 5.10 -11.93
N ASP A 41 14.79 4.09 -11.09
CA ASP A 41 15.50 2.81 -11.22
C ASP A 41 15.12 2.10 -12.54
N PHE A 42 13.84 2.12 -12.90
CA PHE A 42 13.36 1.58 -14.16
C PHE A 42 13.98 2.29 -15.37
N ASP A 43 13.97 3.63 -15.36
CA ASP A 43 14.54 4.45 -16.44
C ASP A 43 16.05 4.17 -16.60
N ALA A 44 16.79 4.07 -15.50
CA ALA A 44 18.22 3.74 -15.52
C ALA A 44 18.51 2.36 -16.14
N ILE A 45 17.70 1.35 -15.85
CA ILE A 45 17.84 0.01 -16.45
C ILE A 45 17.57 0.05 -17.96
N VAL A 46 16.55 0.80 -18.38
CA VAL A 46 16.21 0.97 -19.80
C VAL A 46 17.34 1.70 -20.55
N ASP A 47 17.86 2.79 -19.98
CA ASP A 47 18.95 3.57 -20.57
C ASP A 47 20.25 2.75 -20.67
N ALA A 48 20.59 1.97 -19.64
CA ALA A 48 21.75 1.09 -19.67
C ALA A 48 21.63 0.02 -20.76
N ASN A 49 20.45 -0.57 -20.95
CA ASN A 49 20.22 -1.56 -22.00
C ASN A 49 20.28 -0.95 -23.41
N ALA A 50 19.80 0.29 -23.58
CA ALA A 50 19.86 1.00 -24.85
C ALA A 50 21.30 1.25 -25.35
N LEU A 51 22.28 1.31 -24.44
CA LEU A 51 23.71 1.45 -24.78
C LEU A 51 24.38 0.10 -25.14
N VAL A 52 23.77 -1.03 -24.78
CA VAL A 52 24.31 -2.39 -25.01
C VAL A 52 23.66 -3.05 -26.23
N ALA A 53 22.49 -2.58 -26.66
CA ALA A 53 21.71 -3.21 -27.73
C ALA A 53 22.16 -2.84 -29.16
N VAL A 54 23.32 -3.38 -29.60
CA VAL A 54 23.50 -3.86 -30.98
C VAL A 54 24.50 -5.03 -30.95
N ASP A 55 24.02 -6.24 -31.25
CA ASP A 55 24.80 -7.47 -31.52
C ASP A 55 25.12 -8.38 -30.31
N ASP A 56 24.16 -9.23 -29.91
CA ASP A 56 24.46 -10.67 -29.72
C ASP A 56 23.17 -11.51 -29.53
N GLU A 57 22.98 -12.53 -30.36
CA GLU A 57 21.85 -13.47 -30.31
C GLU A 57 21.90 -14.41 -29.08
N HIS A 58 22.98 -14.33 -28.29
CA HIS A 58 23.24 -15.19 -27.12
C HIS A 58 23.79 -14.43 -25.92
N ASP A 59 23.38 -13.17 -25.69
CA ASP A 59 23.77 -12.45 -24.48
C ASP A 59 22.98 -12.94 -23.24
N PRO A 60 23.62 -13.63 -22.27
CA PRO A 60 22.96 -14.00 -21.01
C PRO A 60 22.56 -12.77 -20.17
N GLU A 61 23.18 -11.60 -20.37
CA GLU A 61 22.87 -10.36 -19.64
C GLU A 61 21.56 -9.70 -20.12
N GLY A 62 21.13 -9.96 -21.36
CA GLY A 62 19.81 -9.55 -21.85
C GLY A 62 18.65 -10.19 -21.08
N ALA A 63 18.79 -11.45 -20.68
CA ALA A 63 17.78 -12.17 -19.89
C ALA A 63 17.70 -11.67 -18.44
N SER A 64 18.82 -11.33 -17.81
CA SER A 64 18.84 -10.71 -16.46
C SER A 64 18.25 -9.31 -16.49
N THR A 65 18.58 -8.50 -17.50
CA THR A 65 18.03 -7.15 -17.64
C THR A 65 16.50 -7.15 -17.83
N ALA A 66 15.98 -8.10 -18.61
CA ALA A 66 14.54 -8.27 -18.78
C ALA A 66 13.83 -8.66 -17.47
N PHE A 67 14.44 -9.54 -16.67
CA PHE A 67 13.94 -9.93 -15.36
C PHE A 67 13.95 -8.75 -14.37
N GLU A 68 15.04 -7.98 -14.31
CA GLU A 68 15.16 -6.80 -13.46
C GLU A 68 14.11 -5.74 -13.79
N ARG A 69 13.89 -5.46 -15.09
CA ARG A 69 12.80 -4.57 -15.54
C ARG A 69 11.42 -5.05 -15.10
N ALA A 70 11.13 -6.34 -15.29
CA ALA A 70 9.85 -6.92 -14.89
C ALA A 70 9.65 -6.83 -13.37
N HIS A 71 10.72 -7.03 -12.60
CA HIS A 71 10.70 -6.90 -11.15
C HIS A 71 10.37 -5.47 -10.70
N VAL A 72 11.10 -4.47 -11.22
CA VAL A 72 10.85 -3.05 -10.88
C VAL A 72 9.45 -2.61 -11.32
N ALA A 73 9.00 -3.03 -12.51
CA ALA A 73 7.65 -2.74 -12.99
C ALA A 73 6.55 -3.31 -12.07
N ALA A 74 6.73 -4.52 -11.56
CA ALA A 74 5.78 -5.11 -10.60
C ALA A 74 5.74 -4.34 -9.27
N LEU A 75 6.89 -3.87 -8.77
CA LEU A 75 6.94 -3.01 -7.59
C LEU A 75 6.25 -1.66 -7.82
N MET A 76 6.44 -1.06 -9.00
CA MET A 76 5.75 0.19 -9.37
C MET A 76 4.23 0.00 -9.45
N ALA A 77 3.76 -1.11 -10.04
CA ALA A 77 2.33 -1.42 -10.12
C ALA A 77 1.72 -1.51 -8.71
N ARG A 78 2.38 -2.25 -7.80
CA ARG A 78 1.95 -2.36 -6.40
C ARG A 78 1.96 -1.01 -5.67
N ALA A 79 2.95 -0.16 -5.92
CA ALA A 79 3.00 1.17 -5.32
C ALA A 79 1.83 2.05 -5.80
N ARG A 80 1.45 1.95 -7.08
CA ARG A 80 0.27 2.65 -7.65
C ARG A 80 -1.03 2.15 -7.05
N GLU A 81 -1.23 0.84 -6.96
CA GLU A 81 -2.40 0.24 -6.31
C GLU A 81 -2.54 0.73 -4.86
N HIS A 82 -1.43 0.81 -4.13
CA HIS A 82 -1.43 1.31 -2.76
C HIS A 82 -1.80 2.80 -2.67
N LEU A 83 -1.32 3.63 -3.61
CA LEU A 83 -1.72 5.04 -3.71
C LEU A 83 -3.23 5.17 -3.97
N GLU A 84 -3.80 4.33 -4.83
CA GLU A 84 -5.24 4.30 -5.08
C GLU A 84 -6.05 3.87 -3.85
N GLU A 85 -5.54 2.92 -3.05
CA GLU A 85 -6.13 2.56 -1.76
C GLU A 85 -6.12 3.74 -0.78
N LEU A 86 -5.00 4.48 -0.71
CA LEU A 86 -4.85 5.65 0.15
C LEU A 86 -5.81 6.77 -0.27
N ASP A 87 -5.91 7.05 -1.58
CA ASP A 87 -6.81 8.07 -2.11
C ASP A 87 -8.27 7.71 -1.81
N ARG A 88 -8.66 6.43 -1.99
CA ARG A 88 -9.99 5.93 -1.60
C ARG A 88 -10.22 6.08 -0.09
N ALA A 89 -9.24 5.75 0.74
CA ALA A 89 -9.36 5.88 2.19
C ALA A 89 -9.57 7.33 2.63
N VAL A 90 -8.90 8.29 1.98
CA VAL A 90 -9.10 9.73 2.21
C VAL A 90 -10.50 10.17 1.82
N GLU A 91 -10.97 9.82 0.62
CA GLU A 91 -12.33 10.17 0.17
C GLU A 91 -13.39 9.65 1.16
N ARG A 92 -13.22 8.40 1.61
CA ARG A 92 -14.14 7.77 2.56
C ARG A 92 -14.10 8.42 3.94
N LEU A 93 -12.93 8.91 4.36
CA LEU A 93 -12.80 9.69 5.58
C LEU A 93 -13.58 11.01 5.49
N GLU A 94 -13.54 11.67 4.34
CA GLU A 94 -14.29 12.91 4.09
C GLU A 94 -15.81 12.68 4.05
N ARG A 95 -16.24 11.51 3.56
CA ARG A 95 -17.64 11.08 3.53
C ARG A 95 -18.16 10.51 4.85
N GLY A 96 -17.28 10.31 5.85
CA GLY A 96 -17.64 9.68 7.13
C GLY A 96 -17.85 8.15 7.04
N GLU A 97 -17.39 7.51 5.96
CA GLU A 97 -17.51 6.08 5.70
C GLU A 97 -16.22 5.29 6.02
N TYR A 98 -15.20 5.98 6.54
CA TYR A 98 -13.93 5.37 6.90
C TYR A 98 -14.11 4.29 7.97
N GLY A 99 -13.47 3.14 7.75
CA GLY A 99 -13.58 1.99 8.63
C GLY A 99 -14.82 1.11 8.40
N GLN A 100 -15.55 1.30 7.30
CA GLN A 100 -16.56 0.33 6.82
C GLN A 100 -16.00 -0.46 5.62
N CYS A 101 -16.45 -1.67 5.37
CA CYS A 101 -16.03 -2.47 4.21
C CYS A 101 -16.78 -2.01 2.96
N GLU A 102 -16.07 -1.77 1.84
CA GLU A 102 -16.72 -1.39 0.57
C GLU A 102 -17.54 -2.53 -0.07
N HIS A 103 -17.22 -3.80 0.22
CA HIS A 103 -17.93 -4.95 -0.36
C HIS A 103 -19.14 -5.40 0.47
N CYS A 104 -19.00 -5.47 1.79
CA CYS A 104 -20.05 -6.02 2.67
C CYS A 104 -20.67 -5.01 3.64
N GLY A 105 -20.16 -3.77 3.70
CA GLY A 105 -20.63 -2.75 4.63
C GLY A 105 -20.27 -2.98 6.10
N GLU A 106 -19.72 -4.15 6.47
CA GLU A 106 -19.32 -4.46 7.84
C GLU A 106 -18.14 -3.56 8.29
N ALA A 107 -18.05 -3.28 9.60
CA ALA A 107 -16.95 -2.52 10.17
C ALA A 107 -15.60 -3.24 9.94
N ILE A 108 -14.59 -2.48 9.53
CA ILE A 108 -13.20 -2.93 9.44
C ILE A 108 -12.62 -2.90 10.86
N PRO A 109 -11.99 -3.99 11.32
CA PRO A 109 -11.39 -4.02 12.65
C PRO A 109 -10.40 -2.86 12.87
N PRO A 110 -10.47 -2.14 14.00
CA PRO A 110 -9.58 -1.01 14.26
C PRO A 110 -8.11 -1.43 14.23
N GLU A 111 -7.77 -2.64 14.71
CA GLU A 111 -6.41 -3.18 14.68
C GLU A 111 -5.87 -3.29 13.25
N ARG A 112 -6.75 -3.57 12.28
CA ARG A 112 -6.39 -3.59 10.85
C ARG A 112 -6.13 -2.18 10.32
N LEU A 113 -6.94 -1.19 10.71
CA LEU A 113 -6.76 0.21 10.34
C LEU A 113 -5.56 0.85 11.06
N GLU A 114 -5.12 0.28 12.18
CA GLU A 114 -3.89 0.67 12.86
C GLU A 114 -2.65 0.23 12.08
N ILE A 115 -2.66 -1.00 11.56
CA ILE A 115 -1.54 -1.56 10.79
C ILE A 115 -1.57 -1.09 9.32
N ARG A 116 -2.78 -0.99 8.73
CA ARG A 116 -3.01 -0.60 7.34
C ARG A 116 -4.12 0.45 7.26
N PRO A 117 -3.77 1.74 7.37
CA PRO A 117 -4.73 2.85 7.32
C PRO A 117 -5.49 2.92 5.99
N ALA A 118 -4.86 2.50 4.90
CA ALA A 118 -5.44 2.47 3.55
C ALA A 118 -6.50 1.36 3.34
N ALA A 119 -6.75 0.48 4.32
CA ALA A 119 -7.63 -0.66 4.11
C ALA A 119 -9.10 -0.23 3.90
N THR A 120 -9.65 -0.51 2.71
CA THR A 120 -11.05 -0.26 2.34
C THR A 120 -11.96 -1.49 2.51
N THR A 121 -11.37 -2.66 2.74
CA THR A 121 -12.06 -3.95 2.85
C THR A 121 -11.81 -4.63 4.20
N CYS A 122 -12.79 -5.40 4.69
CA CYS A 122 -12.63 -6.23 5.89
C CYS A 122 -11.76 -7.46 5.60
N VAL A 123 -11.31 -8.13 6.67
CA VAL A 123 -10.47 -9.34 6.56
C VAL A 123 -11.13 -10.45 5.75
N ARG A 124 -12.46 -10.59 5.86
CA ARG A 124 -13.22 -11.59 5.11
C ARG A 124 -13.16 -11.29 3.61
N CYS A 125 -13.61 -10.11 3.19
CA CYS A 125 -13.63 -9.71 1.78
C CYS A 125 -12.23 -9.72 1.15
N ALA A 126 -11.20 -9.26 1.88
CA ALA A 126 -9.83 -9.28 1.39
C ALA A 126 -9.26 -10.70 1.16
N ARG A 127 -9.79 -11.72 1.85
CA ARG A 127 -9.35 -13.12 1.67
C ARG A 127 -10.08 -13.83 0.53
N HIS A 128 -11.22 -13.30 0.10
CA HIS A 128 -12.04 -13.92 -0.94
C HIS A 128 -11.74 -13.43 -2.35
N GLY A 129 -10.84 -12.44 -2.52
CA GLY A 129 -10.39 -11.94 -3.82
C GLY A 129 -11.56 -11.50 -4.70
N SER A 130 -12.11 -10.32 -4.44
CA SER A 130 -12.96 -9.63 -5.43
C SER A 130 -12.11 -8.85 -6.40
#